data_AF-A0A1L0AYM3-F1
#
_entry.id   AF-A0A1L0AYM3-F1
#
_cell.length_a   1.000
_cell.length_b   1.000
_cell.length_c   1.000
_cell.angle_alpha   90.00
_cell.angle_beta   90.00
_cell.angle_gamma   90.00
#
_symmetry.space_group_name_H-M   'P 1'
#
loop_
_entity.id
_entity.type
_entity.pdbx_description
1 polymer ?
#
loop_
_entity_poly.entity_id
_entity_poly.type
_entity_poly.pdbx_seq_one_letter_code
_entity_poly.pdbx_strand_id
1 'polypeptide(L)'
;MEQSKYYNEALEQYQEIKVDAKSIDGLEEYDKRIYDTGCYLQNLILHLCHADTGDWRKCTNEMTWFKECWEKNNNPERTFQNDKPKEQYERELGE
;
A
#
# COMPACT_ATOMS: atom_id res chain seq x y z
N MET A 1 0.60 14.55 5.53
CA MET A 1 0.88 13.90 4.24
C MET A 1 1.40 14.90 3.20
N GLU A 2 0.66 15.98 2.89
CA GLU A 2 1.07 17.00 1.89
C GLU A 2 2.41 17.68 2.19
N GLN A 3 2.83 17.65 3.45
CA GLN A 3 4.13 18.15 3.91
C GLN A 3 5.31 17.22 3.57
N SER A 4 5.06 16.01 3.07
CA SER A 4 6.13 15.10 2.68
C SER A 4 6.89 15.62 1.48
N LYS A 5 8.21 15.42 1.47
CA LYS A 5 9.05 15.64 0.29
C LYS A 5 8.54 14.85 -0.92
N TYR A 6 7.95 13.67 -0.69
CA TYR A 6 7.55 12.73 -1.75
C TYR A 6 6.10 12.92 -2.23
N TYR A 7 5.37 13.90 -1.69
CA TYR A 7 3.93 14.04 -1.93
C TYR A 7 3.59 14.30 -3.40
N ASN A 8 4.26 15.24 -4.05
CA ASN A 8 3.93 15.64 -5.42
C ASN A 8 4.19 14.50 -6.42
N GLU A 9 5.32 13.81 -6.28
CA GLU A 9 5.67 12.66 -7.12
C GLU A 9 4.67 11.51 -6.92
N ALA A 10 4.32 11.19 -5.66
CA ALA A 10 3.31 10.18 -5.38
C ALA A 10 1.93 10.56 -5.93
N LEU A 11 1.57 11.84 -5.88
CA LEU A 11 0.29 12.34 -6.38
C LEU A 11 0.20 12.22 -7.91
N GLU A 12 1.27 12.56 -8.62
CA GLU A 12 1.35 12.40 -10.08
C GLU A 12 1.17 10.93 -10.48
N GLN A 13 1.96 10.03 -9.89
CA GLN A 13 1.83 8.58 -10.14
C GLN A 13 0.42 8.05 -9.82
N TYR A 14 -0.17 8.50 -8.71
CA TYR A 14 -1.53 8.11 -8.35
C TYR A 14 -2.59 8.63 -9.34
N GLN A 15 -2.42 9.85 -9.85
CA GLN A 15 -3.33 10.43 -10.84
C GLN A 15 -3.26 9.71 -12.18
N GLU A 16 -2.05 9.35 -12.63
CA GLU A 16 -1.85 8.55 -13.85
C GLU A 16 -2.57 7.20 -13.75
N ILE A 17 -2.44 6.52 -12.61
CA ILE A 17 -3.14 5.26 -12.34
C ILE A 17 -4.66 5.46 -12.35
N LYS A 18 -5.16 6.53 -11.73
CA LYS A 18 -6.61 6.75 -11.62
C LYS A 18 -7.28 7.09 -12.95
N VAL A 19 -6.58 7.75 -13.87
CA VAL A 19 -7.15 8.25 -15.14
C VAL A 19 -7.20 7.16 -16.21
N ASP A 20 -6.28 6.20 -16.19
CA ASP A 20 -6.23 5.13 -17.19
C ASP A 20 -6.87 3.85 -16.65
N ALA A 21 -8.06 3.48 -17.13
CA ALA A 21 -8.70 2.22 -16.74
C ALA A 21 -7.81 0.99 -17.03
N LYS A 22 -6.96 1.07 -18.06
CA LYS A 22 -5.99 0.03 -18.39
C LYS A 22 -4.81 0.01 -17.43
N SER A 23 -4.48 1.13 -16.79
CA SER A 23 -3.41 1.15 -15.79
C SER A 23 -3.87 0.50 -14.49
N ILE A 24 -5.13 0.67 -14.06
CA ILE A 24 -5.70 -0.04 -12.89
C ILE A 24 -5.74 -1.57 -13.13
N ASP A 25 -6.28 -2.01 -14.28
CA ASP A 25 -6.33 -3.43 -14.63
C ASP A 25 -4.95 -4.02 -14.98
N GLY A 26 -4.00 -3.14 -15.33
CA GLY A 26 -2.61 -3.48 -15.62
C GLY A 26 -1.66 -3.41 -14.42
N LEU A 27 -2.15 -3.03 -13.23
CA LEU A 27 -1.35 -3.04 -12.01
C LEU A 27 -0.92 -4.46 -11.65
N GLU A 28 0.28 -4.58 -11.07
CA GLU A 28 0.68 -5.82 -10.42
C GLU A 28 -0.29 -6.17 -9.28
N GLU A 29 -0.38 -7.45 -8.96
CA GLU A 29 -1.37 -7.95 -7.99
C GLU A 29 -1.23 -7.27 -6.61
N TYR A 30 0.01 -7.01 -6.18
CA TYR A 30 0.28 -6.27 -4.95
C TYR A 30 -0.26 -4.84 -5.00
N ASP A 31 0.07 -4.09 -6.06
CA ASP A 31 -0.35 -2.70 -6.22
C ASP A 31 -1.86 -2.59 -6.34
N LYS A 32 -2.49 -3.52 -7.06
CA LYS A 32 -3.95 -3.60 -7.13
C LYS A 32 -4.57 -3.81 -5.75
N ARG A 33 -4.05 -4.75 -4.94
CA ARG A 33 -4.54 -4.96 -3.57
C ARG A 33 -4.43 -3.69 -2.73
N ILE A 34 -3.31 -2.96 -2.83
CA ILE A 34 -3.14 -1.68 -2.13
C ILE A 34 -4.11 -0.63 -2.68
N TYR A 35 -4.35 -0.57 -3.98
CA TYR A 35 -5.30 0.36 -4.59
C TYR A 35 -6.70 0.14 -4.03
N ASP A 36 -7.12 -1.12 -3.93
CA ASP A 36 -8.41 -1.55 -3.37
C ASP A 36 -8.55 -1.29 -1.85
N THR A 37 -7.49 -0.84 -1.17
CA THR A 37 -7.55 -0.41 0.24
C THR A 37 -7.94 1.06 0.42
N GLY A 38 -7.93 1.84 -0.67
CA GLY A 38 -8.11 3.29 -0.62
C GLY A 38 -6.90 4.07 -0.08
N CYS A 39 -5.77 3.40 0.18
CA CYS A 39 -4.56 3.98 0.79
C CYS A 39 -3.34 4.01 -0.14
N TYR A 40 -3.55 3.93 -1.44
CA TYR A 40 -2.47 3.85 -2.44
C TYR A 40 -1.54 5.06 -2.41
N LEU A 41 -2.07 6.27 -2.27
CA LEU A 41 -1.26 7.48 -2.24
C LEU A 41 -0.31 7.51 -1.03
N GLN A 42 -0.82 7.19 0.16
CA GLN A 42 0.00 7.10 1.38
C GLN A 42 1.05 6.00 1.26
N ASN A 43 0.71 4.89 0.61
CA ASN A 43 1.65 3.80 0.33
C ASN A 43 2.76 4.25 -0.63
N LEU A 44 2.45 4.98 -1.71
CA LEU A 44 3.46 5.51 -2.62
C LEU A 44 4.43 6.46 -1.91
N ILE A 45 3.92 7.39 -1.10
CA ILE A 45 4.75 8.30 -0.29
C ILE A 45 5.64 7.49 0.67
N LEU A 46 5.04 6.48 1.30
CA LEU A 46 5.64 5.29 1.91
C LEU A 46 6.95 4.84 1.25
N HIS A 47 6.76 4.23 0.09
CA HIS A 47 7.78 3.54 -0.67
C HIS A 47 8.81 4.50 -1.27
N LEU A 48 8.41 5.69 -1.73
CA LEU A 48 9.33 6.71 -2.22
C LEU A 48 10.31 7.15 -1.13
N CYS A 49 9.85 7.30 0.11
CA CYS A 49 10.75 7.59 1.22
C CYS A 49 11.79 6.49 1.44
N HIS A 50 11.37 5.23 1.40
CA HIS A 50 12.30 4.12 1.55
C HIS A 50 13.24 3.97 0.35
N ALA A 51 12.77 4.23 -0.86
CA ALA A 51 13.60 4.22 -2.05
C ALA A 51 14.70 5.29 -2.00
N ASP A 52 14.39 6.49 -1.50
CA ASP A 52 15.36 7.58 -1.34
C ASP A 52 16.35 7.30 -0.17
N THR A 53 15.83 6.81 0.96
CA THR A 53 16.62 6.73 2.21
C THR A 53 17.28 5.38 2.48
N GLY A 54 16.76 4.31 1.87
CA GLY A 54 17.11 2.91 2.16
C GLY A 54 16.80 2.46 3.59
N ASP A 55 16.01 3.22 4.36
CA ASP A 55 15.78 2.94 5.78
C ASP A 55 14.38 3.39 6.25
N TRP A 56 13.51 2.41 6.49
CA TRP A 56 12.14 2.64 6.98
C TRP A 56 12.08 3.44 8.28
N ARG A 57 13.12 3.40 9.12
CA ARG A 57 13.16 4.16 10.39
C ARG A 57 13.25 5.67 10.17
N LYS A 58 13.63 6.11 8.97
CA LYS A 58 13.65 7.53 8.58
C LYS A 58 12.31 8.01 8.02
N CYS A 59 11.38 7.09 7.78
CA CYS A 59 10.08 7.35 7.13
C CYS A 59 8.92 7.29 8.14
N THR A 60 9.15 7.69 9.39
CA THR A 60 8.15 7.53 10.48
C THR A 60 6.89 8.35 10.24
N ASN A 61 7.02 9.53 9.63
CA ASN A 61 5.87 10.39 9.32
C ASN A 61 5.00 9.77 8.23
N GLU A 62 5.64 9.30 7.16
CA GLU A 62 4.99 8.63 6.04
C GLU A 62 4.32 7.32 6.49
N MET A 63 5.00 6.55 7.34
CA MET A 63 4.46 5.34 7.99
C MET A 63 3.21 5.67 8.83
N THR A 64 3.25 6.77 9.58
CA THR A 64 2.12 7.21 10.40
C THR A 64 0.91 7.56 9.53
N TRP A 65 1.12 8.31 8.43
CA TRP A 65 0.02 8.63 7.51
C TRP A 65 -0.57 7.41 6.83
N PHE A 66 0.26 6.42 6.47
CA PHE A 66 -0.24 5.16 5.93
C PHE A 66 -1.10 4.40 6.95
N LYS A 67 -0.65 4.28 8.20
CA LYS A 67 -1.42 3.64 9.28
C LYS A 67 -2.74 4.35 9.55
N GLU A 68 -2.74 5.68 9.63
CA GLU A 68 -3.95 6.47 9.82
C GLU A 68 -4.95 6.26 8.67
N CYS A 69 -4.47 6.18 7.43
CA CYS A 69 -5.32 5.83 6.29
C CYS A 69 -5.88 4.42 6.43
N TRP A 70 -5.02 3.47 6.79
CA TRP A 70 -5.37 2.05 6.92
C TRP A 70 -6.52 1.85 7.90
N GLU A 71 -6.41 2.45 9.09
CA GLU A 71 -7.45 2.42 10.12
C GLU A 71 -8.76 3.08 9.65
N LYS A 72 -8.68 4.26 9.02
CA LYS A 72 -9.86 4.99 8.52
C LYS A 72 -10.65 4.24 7.45
N ASN A 73 -9.99 3.39 6.67
CA ASN A 73 -10.62 2.58 5.64
C ASN A 73 -11.07 1.20 6.14
N ASN A 74 -11.07 0.96 7.46
CA ASN A 74 -11.42 -0.33 8.08
C ASN A 74 -10.57 -1.50 7.55
N ASN A 75 -9.35 -1.21 7.10
CA ASN A 75 -8.44 -2.24 6.62
C ASN A 75 -7.85 -3.16 7.73
N PRO A 76 -7.87 -2.84 9.04
CA PRO A 76 -7.50 -3.81 10.07
C PRO A 76 -8.34 -5.09 10.06
N GLU A 77 -9.61 -4.99 9.64
CA GLU A 77 -10.53 -6.12 9.53
C GLU A 77 -10.36 -6.91 8.22
N ARG A 78 -9.51 -6.43 7.30
CA ARG A 78 -9.17 -7.20 6.10
C ARG A 78 -8.30 -8.37 6.52
N THR A 79 -8.94 -9.51 6.77
CA THR A 79 -8.21 -10.76 6.87
C THR A 79 -7.65 -11.07 5.48
N PHE A 80 -6.36 -11.35 5.39
CA PHE A 80 -5.70 -11.85 4.17
C PHE A 80 -6.19 -13.27 3.80
N GLN A 81 -7.40 -13.67 4.22
CA GLN A 81 -7.96 -15.02 4.12
C GLN A 81 -8.47 -15.39 2.74
N ASN A 82 -8.07 -14.67 1.69
CA ASN A 82 -8.49 -14.99 0.33
C ASN A 82 -7.42 -15.72 -0.50
N ASP A 83 -6.19 -15.87 -0.01
CA ASP A 83 -5.11 -16.40 -0.85
C ASP A 83 -4.92 -17.91 -0.72
N LYS A 84 -5.28 -18.50 0.43
CA LYS A 84 -5.08 -19.94 0.69
C LYS A 84 -6.22 -20.50 1.54
N PRO A 85 -6.74 -21.71 1.25
CA PRO A 85 -7.64 -22.42 2.15
C PRO A 85 -7.00 -22.61 3.54
N LYS A 86 -7.82 -22.63 4.59
CA LYS A 86 -7.37 -22.84 5.97
C LYS A 86 -6.47 -24.08 6.12
N GLU A 87 -6.78 -25.15 5.37
CA GLU A 87 -5.98 -26.39 5.42
C GLU A 87 -4.55 -26.23 4.87
N GLN A 88 -4.32 -25.25 3.99
CA GLN A 88 -2.99 -24.98 3.47
C GLN A 88 -2.11 -24.26 4.50
N TYR A 89 -2.67 -23.30 5.26
CA TYR A 89 -1.95 -22.65 6.35
C TYR A 89 -1.56 -23.65 7.47
N GLU A 90 -2.47 -24.57 7.80
CA GLU A 90 -2.23 -25.59 8.84
C GLU A 90 -1.12 -26.58 8.44
N ARG A 91 -0.94 -26.84 7.13
CA ARG A 91 0.14 -27.68 6.61
C ARG A 91 1.51 -27.00 6.70
N GLU A 92 1.57 -25.72 6.31
CA GLU A 92 2.82 -24.93 6.28
C GLU A 92 3.39 -24.63 7.67
N LEU A 93 2.55 -24.58 8.71
CA LEU A 93 2.98 -24.38 10.12
C LEU A 93 3.39 -25.67 10.84
N GLY A 94 3.13 -26.83 10.23
CA GLY A 94 3.43 -28.15 10.78
C GLY A 94 4.73 -28.78 10.27
N GLU A 95 5.45 -28.10 9.37
CA GLU A 95 6.75 -28.49 8.80
C GLU A 95 7.88 -27.61 9.37
#